data_AF-A0A0F4LQF1-F1
#
_entry.id   AF-A0A0F4LQF1-F1
#
_cell.length_a   1.000
_cell.length_b   1.000
_cell.length_c   1.000
_cell.angle_alpha   90.00
_cell.angle_beta   90.00
_cell.angle_gamma   90.00
#
_symmetry.space_group_name_H-M   'P 1'
#
loop_
_entity.id
_entity.type
_entity.pdbx_description
1 polymer ?
#
loop_
_entity_poly.entity_id
_entity_poly.type
_entity_poly.pdbx_seq_one_letter_code
_entity_poly.pdbx_strand_id
1 'polypeptide(L)'
;MNTRHVQQFSKLLLFYILLQPFLDIITGWQVRLLPHFGLTAGVLVRAVMLLAVLLFIMQAAKAQRNWVDRNIGYYLVGLLLLAVLNLGINKFSKPVFSLFTEAAGTFKSMYYLIILVGFYYAFRNLSARQIKRLVPAIVYWAQCCVSVSMILAHWTQTAFKTYPQGKLGESGWFNAGNELGAILAITFPIVTLYAIKQTQKYGYFWYWLGVFLMVIAIIMVGTKSCFYGMIIGIFFVLVNQFCFYWWHHRQQQRSFSRRYFYVNLVMIVLMLGGILGMYPHAPVKLNSTIQMEIIKDNQKNQKEILKEKKAHRKLNHYEKFLVKNQELNNPLVAKLLSGRTNYFRTIKAQYHRANWGQKLFGLGYGGNYRHKPLTIEMDWVDFFFQFGVIGFVITMTPLVGIIVYLLYRFFKGINTAFIWDNLLYFVAFGLGIFMSIISGHVLNAPGVSTYLGLVAAYLLNYVAHTKNYDFNDHF
;
A
#
# COMPACT_ATOMS: atom_id res chain seq x y z
N MET A 1 22.98 26.06 11.12
CA MET A 1 22.79 25.85 9.67
C MET A 1 21.60 24.92 9.44
N ASN A 2 20.60 25.16 8.60
CA ASN A 2 19.77 26.33 8.39
C ASN A 2 18.33 25.78 8.48
N THR A 3 17.67 25.90 9.64
CA THR A 3 16.38 25.24 9.96
C THR A 3 15.30 25.52 8.91
N ARG A 4 15.41 26.66 8.22
CA ARG A 4 14.55 27.06 7.10
C ARG A 4 14.57 26.08 5.92
N HIS A 5 15.74 25.58 5.51
CA HIS A 5 15.84 24.65 4.37
C HIS A 5 15.22 23.29 4.70
N VAL A 6 15.43 22.80 5.92
CA VAL A 6 14.82 21.54 6.41
C VAL A 6 13.30 21.67 6.42
N GLN A 7 12.75 22.78 6.93
CA GLN A 7 11.31 23.04 6.90
C GLN A 7 10.74 23.19 5.48
N GLN A 8 11.46 23.85 4.57
CA GLN A 8 11.05 23.97 3.17
C GLN A 8 10.98 22.59 2.50
N PHE A 9 11.99 21.75 2.72
CA PHE A 9 12.00 20.38 2.20
C PHE A 9 10.90 19.52 2.81
N SER A 10 10.61 19.66 4.11
CA SER A 10 9.47 18.96 4.74
C SER A 10 8.14 19.26 4.03
N LYS A 11 7.93 20.53 3.64
CA LYS A 11 6.73 20.92 2.86
C LYS A 11 6.80 20.36 1.44
N LEU A 12 7.95 20.43 0.78
CA LEU A 12 8.16 19.87 -0.56
C LEU A 12 7.82 18.37 -0.59
N LEU A 13 8.25 17.60 0.42
CA LEU A 13 7.95 16.18 0.53
C LEU A 13 6.45 15.89 0.68
N LEU A 14 5.69 16.80 1.29
CA LEU A 14 4.22 16.70 1.31
C LEU A 14 3.62 17.06 -0.05
N PHE A 15 4.10 18.12 -0.71
CA PHE A 15 3.66 18.45 -2.08
C PHE A 15 3.96 17.35 -3.09
N TYR A 16 5.04 16.57 -2.89
CA TYR A 16 5.37 15.41 -3.70
C TYR A 16 4.24 14.35 -3.74
N ILE A 17 3.36 14.29 -2.74
CA ILE A 17 2.17 13.42 -2.76
C ILE A 17 1.15 13.89 -3.80
N LEU A 18 0.95 15.21 -3.95
CA LEU A 18 0.08 15.75 -5.01
C LEU A 18 0.62 15.46 -6.41
N LEU A 19 1.93 15.28 -6.54
CA LEU A 19 2.58 14.96 -7.81
C LEU A 19 2.44 13.47 -8.18
N GLN A 20 2.23 12.57 -7.21
CA GLN A 20 2.16 11.11 -7.47
C GLN A 20 1.17 10.72 -8.57
N PRO A 21 -0.10 11.18 -8.57
CA PRO A 21 -1.07 10.79 -9.59
C PRO A 21 -0.59 11.12 -11.01
N PHE A 22 0.03 12.29 -11.19
CA PHE A 22 0.56 12.72 -12.48
C PHE A 22 1.75 11.87 -12.93
N LEU A 23 2.66 11.54 -12.02
CA LEU A 23 3.79 10.65 -12.32
C LEU A 23 3.32 9.25 -12.73
N ASP A 24 2.28 8.73 -12.09
CA ASP A 24 1.73 7.41 -12.41
C ASP A 24 0.95 7.41 -13.73
N ILE A 25 0.25 8.50 -14.08
CA ILE A 25 -0.38 8.66 -15.40
C ILE A 25 0.67 8.70 -16.51
N ILE A 26 1.72 9.52 -16.33
CA ILE A 26 2.84 9.60 -17.30
C ILE A 26 3.49 8.23 -17.45
N THR A 27 3.74 7.54 -16.33
CA THR A 27 4.29 6.18 -16.34
C THR A 27 3.36 5.21 -17.07
N GLY A 28 2.05 5.28 -16.86
CA GLY A 28 1.07 4.44 -17.54
C GLY A 28 1.09 4.60 -19.06
N TRP A 29 1.11 5.84 -19.54
CA TRP A 29 1.23 6.11 -20.98
C TRP A 29 2.57 5.67 -21.55
N GLN A 30 3.68 5.97 -20.87
CA GLN A 30 5.01 5.58 -21.34
C GLN A 30 5.17 4.07 -21.48
N VAL A 31 4.70 3.28 -20.51
CA VAL A 31 4.79 1.81 -20.58
C VAL A 31 4.03 1.25 -21.79
N ARG A 32 2.95 1.92 -22.22
CA ARG A 32 2.13 1.48 -23.36
C ARG A 32 2.65 1.97 -24.70
N LEU A 33 3.08 3.23 -24.77
CA LEU A 33 3.58 3.84 -26.00
C LEU A 33 5.02 3.40 -26.31
N LEU A 34 5.82 3.14 -25.27
CA LEU A 34 7.24 2.80 -25.37
C LEU A 34 7.55 1.54 -24.55
N PRO A 35 6.98 0.37 -24.87
CA PRO A 35 7.11 -0.85 -24.06
C PRO A 35 8.55 -1.38 -23.96
N HIS A 36 9.41 -1.01 -24.91
CA HIS A 36 10.83 -1.38 -24.91
C HIS A 36 11.71 -0.39 -24.13
N PHE A 37 11.18 0.79 -23.79
CA PHE A 37 11.90 1.78 -22.99
C PHE A 37 11.72 1.48 -21.50
N GLY A 38 12.67 0.74 -20.93
CA GLY A 38 12.58 0.23 -19.56
C GLY A 38 12.66 1.28 -18.45
N LEU A 39 12.93 2.55 -18.77
CA LEU A 39 13.12 3.63 -17.81
C LEU A 39 12.02 4.69 -17.95
N THR A 40 11.01 4.65 -17.08
CA THR A 40 9.92 5.63 -17.12
C THR A 40 10.29 6.91 -16.37
N ALA A 41 9.66 8.03 -16.75
CA ALA A 41 9.80 9.32 -16.08
C ALA A 41 9.42 9.21 -14.59
N GLY A 42 8.38 8.44 -14.25
CA GLY A 42 8.02 8.21 -12.85
C GLY A 42 9.13 7.49 -12.06
N VAL A 43 9.82 6.52 -12.66
CA VAL A 43 10.97 5.84 -12.03
C VAL A 43 12.13 6.81 -11.83
N LEU A 44 12.45 7.63 -12.84
CA LEU A 44 13.50 8.66 -12.74
C LEU A 44 13.22 9.69 -11.64
N VAL A 45 12.02 10.28 -11.64
CA VAL A 45 11.63 11.27 -10.62
C VAL A 45 11.65 10.65 -9.24
N ARG A 46 11.16 9.41 -9.07
CA ARG A 46 11.22 8.68 -7.78
C ARG A 46 12.65 8.43 -7.34
N ALA A 47 13.56 8.08 -8.24
CA ALA A 47 14.97 7.86 -7.91
C ALA A 47 15.65 9.16 -7.45
N VAL A 48 15.45 10.26 -8.17
CA VAL A 48 15.96 11.59 -7.78
C VAL A 48 15.37 12.03 -6.44
N MET A 49 14.05 11.87 -6.25
CA MET A 49 13.39 12.21 -4.99
C MET A 49 13.88 11.34 -3.83
N LEU A 50 14.16 10.05 -4.06
CA LEU A 50 14.74 9.19 -3.04
C LEU A 50 16.12 9.67 -2.60
N LEU A 51 16.97 10.07 -3.56
CA LEU A 51 18.29 10.65 -3.27
C LEU A 51 18.15 11.96 -2.48
N ALA A 52 17.22 12.84 -2.89
CA ALA A 52 16.94 14.08 -2.18
C ALA A 52 16.45 13.81 -0.73
N VAL A 53 15.61 12.79 -0.54
CA VAL A 53 15.14 12.36 0.78
C VAL A 53 16.28 11.80 1.63
N LEU A 54 17.21 11.02 1.07
CA LEU A 54 18.39 10.53 1.80
C LEU A 54 19.26 11.69 2.29
N LEU A 55 19.56 12.66 1.42
CA LEU A 55 20.31 13.86 1.80
C LEU A 55 19.58 14.66 2.88
N PHE A 56 18.27 14.79 2.75
CA PHE A 56 17.42 15.43 3.75
C PHE A 56 17.46 14.71 5.10
N ILE A 57 17.36 13.37 5.13
CA ILE A 57 17.45 12.58 6.37
C ILE A 57 18.79 12.84 7.06
N MET A 58 19.90 12.83 6.33
CA MET A 58 21.22 13.10 6.91
C MET A 58 21.32 14.51 7.51
N GLN A 59 20.74 15.51 6.85
CA GLN A 59 20.71 16.89 7.36
C GLN A 59 19.79 17.03 8.59
N ALA A 60 18.60 16.45 8.53
CA ALA A 60 17.61 16.52 9.60
C ALA A 60 18.07 15.76 10.85
N ALA A 61 18.74 14.63 10.68
CA ALA A 61 19.31 13.83 11.77
C ALA A 61 20.44 14.58 12.49
N LYS A 62 21.34 15.26 11.77
CA LYS A 62 22.42 16.08 12.36
C LYS A 62 21.90 17.22 13.24
N ALA A 63 20.71 17.74 12.94
CA ALA A 63 20.10 18.83 13.70
C ALA A 63 19.55 18.38 15.07
N GLN A 64 19.46 17.07 15.34
CA GLN A 64 18.80 16.52 16.52
C GLN A 64 19.72 15.53 17.26
N ARG A 65 19.62 15.46 18.60
CA ARG A 65 20.60 14.72 19.45
C ARG A 65 20.08 13.41 20.07
N ASN A 66 18.93 12.88 19.65
CA ASN A 66 18.41 11.62 20.23
C ASN A 66 19.21 10.40 19.74
N TRP A 67 19.15 9.28 20.50
CA TRP A 67 19.86 8.04 20.14
C TRP A 67 19.51 7.52 18.74
N VAL A 68 18.23 7.58 18.35
CA VAL A 68 17.77 7.19 17.01
C VAL A 68 18.43 8.07 15.93
N ASP A 69 18.50 9.38 16.17
CA ASP A 69 19.05 10.36 15.22
C ASP A 69 20.57 10.17 15.02
N ARG A 70 21.29 9.71 16.07
CA ARG A 70 22.71 9.37 15.96
C ARG A 70 22.97 8.08 15.19
N ASN A 71 22.05 7.11 15.27
CA ASN A 71 22.25 5.78 14.69
C ASN A 71 21.65 5.58 13.29
N ILE A 72 20.82 6.52 12.81
CA ILE A 72 20.16 6.38 11.50
C ILE A 72 21.17 6.29 10.35
N GLY A 73 22.31 6.98 10.44
CA GLY A 73 23.38 6.91 9.44
C GLY A 73 23.95 5.50 9.30
N TYR A 74 24.24 4.84 10.43
CA TYR A 74 24.72 3.44 10.44
C TYR A 74 23.68 2.49 9.85
N TYR A 75 22.39 2.70 10.15
CA TYR A 75 21.32 1.90 9.57
C TYR A 75 21.25 2.06 8.04
N LEU A 76 21.32 3.30 7.52
CA LEU A 76 21.33 3.55 6.07
C LEU A 76 22.55 2.95 5.37
N VAL A 77 23.73 3.03 5.99
CA VAL A 77 24.94 2.34 5.50
C VAL A 77 24.74 0.83 5.52
N GLY A 78 24.13 0.28 6.57
CA GLY A 78 23.77 -1.15 6.65
C GLY A 78 22.83 -1.58 5.52
N LEU A 79 21.83 -0.77 5.17
CA LEU A 79 20.96 -1.03 4.02
C LEU A 79 21.72 -0.99 2.69
N LEU A 80 22.65 -0.04 2.52
CA LEU A 80 23.49 0.02 1.33
C LEU A 80 24.40 -1.21 1.22
N LEU A 81 25.04 -1.62 2.32
CA LEU A 81 25.86 -2.82 2.36
C LEU A 81 25.03 -4.07 2.05
N LEU A 82 23.82 -4.18 2.61
CA LEU A 82 22.89 -5.26 2.29
C LEU A 82 22.57 -5.31 0.79
N ALA A 83 22.27 -4.17 0.18
CA ALA A 83 21.98 -4.09 -1.25
C ALA A 83 23.18 -4.51 -2.10
N VAL A 84 24.39 -4.04 -1.78
CA VAL A 84 25.63 -4.40 -2.48
C VAL A 84 25.93 -5.90 -2.34
N LEU A 85 25.80 -6.46 -1.14
CA LEU A 85 26.02 -7.88 -0.88
C LEU A 85 24.99 -8.75 -1.62
N ASN A 86 23.72 -8.37 -1.58
CA ASN A 86 22.65 -9.06 -2.31
C ASN A 86 22.93 -9.10 -3.82
N LEU A 87 23.28 -7.95 -4.42
CA LEU A 87 23.63 -7.87 -5.85
C LEU A 87 24.89 -8.67 -6.17
N GLY A 88 25.93 -8.56 -5.34
CA GLY A 88 27.20 -9.26 -5.52
C GLY A 88 27.03 -10.78 -5.49
N ILE A 89 26.34 -11.31 -4.47
CA ILE A 89 26.08 -12.76 -4.33
C ILE A 89 25.27 -13.28 -5.52
N ASN A 90 24.23 -12.54 -5.93
CA ASN A 90 23.37 -12.97 -7.02
C ASN A 90 24.06 -12.87 -8.40
N LYS A 91 25.03 -11.97 -8.59
CA LYS A 91 25.85 -11.94 -9.81
C LYS A 91 26.58 -13.26 -10.05
N PHE A 92 27.05 -13.92 -9.00
CA PHE A 92 27.79 -15.19 -9.10
C PHE A 92 26.92 -16.43 -8.93
N SER A 93 25.75 -16.31 -8.27
CA SER A 93 24.92 -17.47 -7.90
C SER A 93 23.68 -17.64 -8.78
N LYS A 94 23.15 -16.58 -9.40
CA LYS A 94 21.93 -16.70 -10.20
C LYS A 94 22.20 -17.36 -11.55
N PRO A 95 21.28 -18.22 -12.04
CA PRO A 95 21.35 -18.76 -13.40
C PRO A 95 21.31 -17.67 -14.47
N VAL A 96 20.54 -16.61 -14.25
CA VAL A 96 20.42 -15.44 -15.12
C VAL A 96 20.45 -14.20 -14.24
N PHE A 97 21.45 -13.35 -14.45
CA PHE A 97 21.60 -12.09 -13.72
C PHE A 97 21.45 -10.90 -14.66
N SER A 98 20.47 -10.04 -14.36
CA SER A 98 20.28 -8.75 -15.04
C SER A 98 20.46 -7.64 -14.01
N LEU A 99 21.57 -6.91 -14.10
CA LEU A 99 21.89 -5.86 -13.14
C LEU A 99 20.75 -4.84 -13.00
N PHE A 100 20.16 -4.42 -14.12
CA PHE A 100 19.06 -3.45 -14.11
C PHE A 100 17.83 -4.00 -13.41
N THR A 101 17.44 -5.24 -13.68
CA THR A 101 16.26 -5.88 -13.06
C THR A 101 16.46 -6.06 -11.55
N GLU A 102 17.63 -6.51 -11.13
CA GLU A 102 17.98 -6.70 -9.72
C GLU A 102 18.07 -5.38 -8.96
N ALA A 103 18.73 -4.38 -9.56
CA ALA A 103 18.84 -3.05 -8.98
C ALA A 103 17.47 -2.37 -8.87
N ALA A 104 16.61 -2.50 -9.88
CA ALA A 104 15.25 -1.99 -9.84
C ALA A 104 14.40 -2.68 -8.77
N GLY A 105 14.50 -4.01 -8.64
CA GLY A 105 13.84 -4.77 -7.57
C GLY A 105 14.30 -4.34 -6.18
N THR A 106 15.62 -4.20 -6.00
CA THR A 106 16.22 -3.75 -4.74
C THR A 106 15.81 -2.31 -4.40
N PHE A 107 15.84 -1.41 -5.38
CA PHE A 107 15.39 -0.03 -5.24
C PHE A 107 13.94 0.04 -4.75
N LYS A 108 13.03 -0.71 -5.39
CA LYS A 108 11.62 -0.77 -5.01
C LYS A 108 11.44 -1.21 -3.57
N SER A 109 12.19 -2.22 -3.13
CA SER A 109 12.12 -2.73 -1.75
C SER A 109 12.73 -1.79 -0.72
N MET A 110 13.78 -1.03 -1.05
CA MET A 110 14.38 -0.06 -0.09
C MET A 110 13.60 1.26 -0.04
N TYR A 111 12.86 1.58 -1.09
CA TYR A 111 12.14 2.85 -1.22
C TYR A 111 11.19 3.11 -0.03
N TYR A 112 10.40 2.11 0.40
CA TYR A 112 9.44 2.32 1.49
C TYR A 112 10.11 2.72 2.81
N LEU A 113 11.26 2.12 3.15
CA LEU A 113 11.99 2.39 4.39
C LEU A 113 12.50 3.83 4.41
N ILE A 114 13.14 4.23 3.32
CA ILE A 114 13.73 5.56 3.19
C ILE A 114 12.63 6.62 3.20
N ILE A 115 11.52 6.42 2.49
CA ILE A 115 10.41 7.37 2.46
C ILE A 115 9.70 7.46 3.81
N LEU A 116 9.50 6.35 4.51
CA LEU A 116 8.96 6.33 5.86
C LEU A 116 9.81 7.17 6.83
N VAL A 117 11.13 6.96 6.83
CA VAL A 117 12.07 7.73 7.64
C VAL A 117 12.08 9.21 7.20
N GLY A 118 12.00 9.47 5.90
CA GLY A 118 11.87 10.81 5.33
C GLY A 118 10.66 11.56 5.86
N PHE A 119 9.47 10.96 5.83
CA PHE A 119 8.27 11.56 6.40
C PHE A 119 8.35 11.72 7.92
N TYR A 120 8.96 10.77 8.64
CA TYR A 120 9.17 10.89 10.08
C TYR A 120 9.97 12.15 10.44
N TYR A 121 11.09 12.40 9.76
CA TYR A 121 11.86 13.63 9.94
C TYR A 121 11.12 14.86 9.42
N ALA A 122 10.37 14.75 8.31
CA ALA A 122 9.60 15.87 7.79
C ALA A 122 8.59 16.39 8.82
N PHE A 123 7.87 15.49 9.48
CA PHE A 123 6.88 15.84 10.49
C PHE A 123 7.48 16.35 11.80
N ARG A 124 8.66 15.89 12.23
CA ARG A 124 9.34 16.51 13.38
C ARG A 124 9.71 17.97 13.15
N ASN A 125 9.84 18.39 11.90
CA ASN A 125 10.20 19.76 11.52
C ASN A 125 8.97 20.64 11.20
N LEU A 126 7.75 20.10 11.27
CA LEU A 126 6.50 20.84 11.05
C LEU A 126 5.71 20.93 12.35
N SER A 127 4.86 21.95 12.50
CA SER A 127 4.00 22.03 13.68
C SER A 127 2.84 21.03 13.60
N ALA A 128 2.38 20.52 14.74
CA ALA A 128 1.24 19.60 14.80
C ALA A 128 -0.01 20.18 14.10
N ARG A 129 -0.23 21.49 14.18
CA ARG A 129 -1.32 22.20 13.47
C ARG A 129 -1.15 22.14 11.96
N GLN A 130 0.08 22.34 11.44
CA GLN A 130 0.37 22.22 10.01
C GLN A 130 0.13 20.80 9.53
N ILE A 131 0.60 19.79 10.26
CA ILE A 131 0.47 18.38 9.91
C ILE A 131 -1.01 17.97 9.86
N LYS A 132 -1.77 18.25 10.94
CA LYS A 132 -3.23 17.98 11.03
C LYS A 132 -4.02 18.60 9.86
N ARG A 133 -3.59 19.76 9.37
CA ARG A 133 -4.28 20.47 8.27
C ARG A 133 -3.83 19.97 6.89
N LEU A 134 -2.53 19.86 6.66
CA LEU A 134 -1.95 19.62 5.33
C LEU A 134 -2.09 18.16 4.89
N VAL A 135 -1.81 17.20 5.77
CA VAL A 135 -1.79 15.77 5.41
C VAL A 135 -3.13 15.29 4.84
N PRO A 136 -4.28 15.44 5.53
CA PRO A 136 -5.54 14.95 4.98
C PRO A 136 -5.99 15.75 3.75
N ALA A 137 -5.67 17.05 3.67
CA ALA A 137 -5.99 17.88 2.52
C ALA A 137 -5.22 17.45 1.25
N ILE A 138 -3.92 17.20 1.38
CA ILE A 138 -3.07 16.76 0.28
C ILE A 138 -3.48 15.37 -0.21
N VAL A 139 -3.74 14.44 0.72
CA VAL A 139 -4.26 13.11 0.37
C VAL A 139 -5.59 13.23 -0.36
N TYR A 140 -6.53 14.05 0.16
CA TYR A 140 -7.82 14.29 -0.48
C TYR A 140 -7.66 14.78 -1.92
N TRP A 141 -6.89 15.83 -2.15
CA TRP A 141 -6.72 16.38 -3.50
C TRP A 141 -5.97 15.44 -4.44
N ALA A 142 -4.96 14.72 -3.96
CA ALA A 142 -4.30 13.69 -4.76
C ALA A 142 -5.29 12.60 -5.22
N GLN A 143 -6.16 12.13 -4.31
CA GLN A 143 -7.16 11.11 -4.67
C GLN A 143 -8.29 11.66 -5.55
N CYS A 144 -8.65 12.93 -5.43
CA CYS A 144 -9.54 13.59 -6.40
C CYS A 144 -8.92 13.58 -7.80
N CYS A 145 -7.62 13.90 -7.93
CA CYS A 145 -6.93 13.82 -9.22
C CYS A 145 -6.96 12.39 -9.77
N VAL A 146 -6.65 11.38 -8.95
CA VAL A 146 -6.74 9.97 -9.36
C VAL A 146 -8.14 9.62 -9.86
N SER A 147 -9.16 9.94 -9.07
CA SER A 147 -10.55 9.56 -9.34
C SER A 147 -11.10 10.25 -10.59
N VAL A 148 -10.83 11.55 -10.76
CA VAL A 148 -11.21 12.30 -11.95
C VAL A 148 -10.50 11.76 -13.18
N SER A 149 -9.19 11.49 -13.11
CA SER A 149 -8.45 10.91 -14.24
C SER A 149 -8.98 9.54 -14.64
N MET A 150 -9.39 8.70 -13.68
CA MET A 150 -10.02 7.41 -13.98
C MET A 150 -11.35 7.56 -14.71
N ILE A 151 -12.22 8.44 -14.22
CA ILE A 151 -13.54 8.67 -14.80
C ILE A 151 -13.42 9.29 -16.20
N LEU A 152 -12.50 10.24 -16.39
CA LEU A 152 -12.21 10.84 -17.70
C LEU A 152 -11.69 9.78 -18.69
N ALA A 153 -10.77 8.92 -18.27
CA ALA A 153 -10.26 7.84 -19.11
C ALA A 153 -11.37 6.88 -19.54
N HIS A 154 -12.30 6.54 -18.63
CA HIS A 154 -13.46 5.71 -18.95
C HIS A 154 -14.38 6.39 -19.94
N TRP A 155 -14.76 7.64 -19.68
CA TRP A 155 -15.68 8.36 -20.55
C TRP A 155 -15.11 8.57 -21.97
N THR A 156 -13.81 8.85 -22.07
CA THR A 156 -13.09 8.96 -23.36
C THR A 156 -12.78 7.62 -24.01
N GLN A 157 -13.15 6.49 -23.39
CA GLN A 157 -12.83 5.13 -23.87
C GLN A 157 -11.32 4.88 -24.06
N THR A 158 -10.48 5.64 -23.34
CA THR A 158 -9.02 5.49 -23.35
C THR A 158 -8.49 4.77 -22.10
N ALA A 159 -9.40 4.25 -21.27
CA ALA A 159 -9.06 3.56 -20.04
C ALA A 159 -8.28 2.26 -20.28
N PHE A 160 -7.30 2.05 -19.42
CA PHE A 160 -6.47 0.87 -19.35
C PHE A 160 -7.23 -0.23 -18.62
N LYS A 161 -7.17 -1.46 -19.13
CA LYS A 161 -7.76 -2.63 -18.44
C LYS A 161 -6.95 -2.97 -17.18
N THR A 162 -7.64 -3.20 -16.06
CA THR A 162 -7.04 -3.69 -14.80
C THR A 162 -6.43 -5.07 -14.99
N TYR A 163 -7.15 -5.97 -15.68
CA TYR A 163 -6.73 -7.35 -15.90
C TYR A 163 -6.46 -7.59 -17.39
N PRO A 164 -5.27 -8.11 -17.75
CA PRO A 164 -4.97 -8.40 -19.16
C PRO A 164 -5.80 -9.57 -19.73
N GLN A 165 -6.27 -10.49 -18.88
CA GLN A 165 -6.90 -11.75 -19.29
C GLN A 165 -8.29 -11.91 -18.67
N GLY A 166 -9.34 -11.73 -19.49
CA GLY A 166 -10.72 -12.19 -19.25
C GLY A 166 -11.53 -11.55 -18.11
N LYS A 167 -10.88 -10.93 -17.12
CA LYS A 167 -11.53 -10.22 -16.01
C LYS A 167 -11.84 -8.77 -16.39
N LEU A 168 -12.92 -8.26 -15.83
CA LEU A 168 -13.41 -6.90 -16.01
C LEU A 168 -12.71 -5.90 -15.08
N GLY A 169 -12.79 -4.62 -15.41
CA GLY A 169 -12.28 -3.53 -14.58
C GLY A 169 -11.28 -2.66 -15.32
N GLU A 170 -11.23 -1.39 -14.92
CA GLU A 170 -10.43 -0.35 -15.54
C GLU A 170 -9.55 0.37 -14.52
N SER A 171 -8.29 0.58 -14.89
CA SER A 171 -7.32 1.33 -14.10
C SER A 171 -7.12 2.76 -14.61
N GLY A 172 -8.02 3.30 -15.43
CA GLY A 172 -7.89 4.65 -15.99
C GLY A 172 -6.62 4.80 -16.83
N TRP A 173 -5.79 5.82 -16.60
CA TRP A 173 -4.45 5.94 -17.22
C TRP A 173 -3.31 5.41 -16.35
N PHE A 174 -3.62 4.59 -15.35
CA PHE A 174 -2.62 4.05 -14.42
C PHE A 174 -2.19 2.64 -14.85
N ASN A 175 -0.88 2.37 -14.79
CA ASN A 175 -0.30 1.13 -15.31
C ASN A 175 -0.71 -0.13 -14.53
N ALA A 176 -0.77 -0.05 -13.20
CA ALA A 176 -0.90 -1.20 -12.32
C ALA A 176 -2.18 -1.12 -11.48
N GLY A 177 -3.20 -1.89 -11.86
CA GLY A 177 -4.50 -1.89 -11.18
C GLY A 177 -4.45 -2.33 -9.71
N ASN A 178 -3.57 -3.26 -9.35
CA ASN A 178 -3.39 -3.68 -7.95
C ASN A 178 -2.74 -2.60 -7.09
N GLU A 179 -1.71 -1.91 -7.61
CA GLU A 179 -1.06 -0.79 -6.91
C GLU A 179 -2.03 0.38 -6.75
N LEU A 180 -2.75 0.76 -7.82
CA LEU A 180 -3.80 1.76 -7.77
C LEU A 180 -4.89 1.40 -6.74
N GLY A 181 -5.37 0.15 -6.75
CA GLY A 181 -6.34 -0.33 -5.79
C GLY A 181 -5.86 -0.27 -4.35
N ALA A 182 -4.59 -0.56 -4.09
CA ALA A 182 -4.00 -0.42 -2.76
C ALA A 182 -3.90 1.04 -2.32
N ILE A 183 -3.53 1.97 -3.22
CA ILE A 183 -3.52 3.42 -2.92
C ILE A 183 -4.92 3.89 -2.53
N LEU A 184 -5.93 3.54 -3.32
CA LEU A 184 -7.32 3.92 -3.04
C LEU A 184 -7.80 3.34 -1.70
N ALA A 185 -7.56 2.06 -1.43
CA ALA A 185 -7.99 1.44 -0.17
C ALA A 185 -7.29 2.03 1.07
N ILE A 186 -5.98 2.30 1.01
CA ILE A 186 -5.24 2.91 2.12
C ILE A 186 -5.72 4.35 2.37
N THR A 187 -5.99 5.11 1.31
CA THR A 187 -6.30 6.54 1.45
C THR A 187 -7.79 6.81 1.70
N PHE A 188 -8.68 5.87 1.40
CA PHE A 188 -10.14 6.03 1.53
C PHE A 188 -10.60 6.50 2.92
N PRO A 189 -10.12 5.92 4.05
CA PRO A 189 -10.47 6.43 5.38
C PRO A 189 -10.07 7.89 5.61
N ILE A 190 -8.93 8.32 5.04
CA ILE A 190 -8.39 9.67 5.23
C ILE A 190 -9.13 10.68 4.36
N VAL A 191 -9.45 10.32 3.11
CA VAL A 191 -10.27 11.15 2.20
C VAL A 191 -11.65 11.40 2.84
N THR A 192 -12.27 10.34 3.37
CA THR A 192 -13.57 10.44 4.05
C THR A 192 -13.46 11.24 5.35
N LEU A 193 -12.41 11.05 6.15
CA LEU A 193 -12.13 11.86 7.34
C LEU A 193 -12.06 13.36 7.01
N TYR A 194 -11.41 13.71 5.90
CA TYR A 194 -11.28 15.10 5.48
C TYR A 194 -12.64 15.70 5.11
N ALA A 195 -13.47 15.00 4.32
CA ALA A 195 -14.81 15.45 3.96
C ALA A 195 -15.71 15.65 5.20
N ILE A 196 -15.64 14.73 6.17
CA ILE A 196 -16.33 14.83 7.46
C ILE A 196 -15.93 16.09 8.21
N LYS A 197 -14.62 16.36 8.32
CA LYS A 197 -14.10 17.53 9.03
C LYS A 197 -14.49 18.84 8.34
N GLN A 198 -14.50 18.88 7.01
CA GLN A 198 -14.92 20.10 6.29
C GLN A 198 -16.41 20.39 6.42
N THR A 199 -17.25 19.36 6.57
CA THR A 199 -18.71 19.51 6.74
C THR A 199 -19.10 20.35 7.97
N GLN A 200 -18.20 20.51 8.95
CA GLN A 200 -18.40 21.40 10.10
C GLN A 200 -18.48 22.89 9.70
N LYS A 201 -17.97 23.26 8.53
CA LYS A 201 -18.09 24.62 7.99
C LYS A 201 -19.32 24.71 7.09
N TYR A 202 -20.12 25.75 7.28
CA TYR A 202 -21.32 25.97 6.45
C TYR A 202 -20.94 26.09 4.97
N GLY A 203 -21.64 25.36 4.09
CA GLY A 203 -21.39 25.34 2.65
C GLY A 203 -20.27 24.40 2.17
N TYR A 204 -19.56 23.71 3.07
CA TYR A 204 -18.43 22.84 2.73
C TYR A 204 -18.81 21.35 2.65
N PHE A 205 -20.10 21.02 2.47
CA PHE A 205 -20.56 19.64 2.28
C PHE A 205 -20.12 19.05 0.92
N TRP A 206 -19.76 19.89 -0.05
CA TRP A 206 -19.29 19.48 -1.37
C TRP A 206 -18.02 18.64 -1.34
N TYR A 207 -17.24 18.63 -0.24
CA TYR A 207 -16.08 17.73 -0.11
C TYR A 207 -16.47 16.24 -0.11
N TRP A 208 -17.74 15.91 0.10
CA TRP A 208 -18.24 14.56 -0.12
C TRP A 208 -18.26 14.15 -1.60
N LEU A 209 -18.28 15.11 -2.54
CA LEU A 209 -18.12 14.82 -3.97
C LEU A 209 -16.82 14.07 -4.25
N GLY A 210 -15.72 14.45 -3.62
CA GLY A 210 -14.45 13.73 -3.75
C GLY A 210 -14.53 12.29 -3.24
N VAL A 211 -15.28 12.05 -2.17
CA VAL A 211 -15.53 10.70 -1.64
C VAL A 211 -16.36 9.88 -2.64
N PHE A 212 -17.44 10.45 -3.20
CA PHE A 212 -18.26 9.75 -4.20
C PHE A 212 -17.47 9.42 -5.47
N LEU A 213 -16.67 10.36 -5.98
CA LEU A 213 -15.78 10.11 -7.12
C LEU A 213 -14.79 8.97 -6.83
N MET A 214 -14.24 8.94 -5.61
CA MET A 214 -13.34 7.88 -5.18
C MET A 214 -14.04 6.51 -5.06
N VAL A 215 -15.29 6.46 -4.59
CA VAL A 215 -16.10 5.22 -4.56
C VAL A 215 -16.32 4.69 -5.97
N ILE A 216 -16.67 5.57 -6.92
CA ILE A 216 -16.82 5.19 -8.33
C ILE A 216 -15.50 4.62 -8.86
N ALA A 217 -14.38 5.31 -8.62
CA ALA A 217 -13.05 4.84 -9.02
C ALA A 217 -12.73 3.45 -8.42
N ILE A 218 -13.01 3.22 -7.14
CA ILE A 218 -12.80 1.92 -6.46
C ILE A 218 -13.62 0.81 -7.13
N ILE A 219 -14.89 1.08 -7.45
CA ILE A 219 -15.76 0.12 -8.15
C ILE A 219 -15.22 -0.19 -9.55
N MET A 220 -14.76 0.82 -10.29
CA MET A 220 -14.18 0.69 -11.64
C MET A 220 -12.93 -0.19 -11.65
N VAL A 221 -12.03 -0.06 -10.66
CA VAL A 221 -10.80 -0.87 -10.60
C VAL A 221 -11.11 -2.37 -10.66
N GLY A 222 -12.18 -2.82 -10.00
CA GLY A 222 -12.64 -4.21 -10.06
C GLY A 222 -11.81 -5.22 -9.27
N THR A 223 -10.86 -4.76 -8.46
CA THR A 223 -10.02 -5.61 -7.58
C THR A 223 -10.73 -5.88 -6.26
N LYS A 224 -10.70 -7.14 -5.80
CA LYS A 224 -11.33 -7.55 -4.53
C LYS A 224 -10.71 -6.86 -3.31
N SER A 225 -9.38 -6.73 -3.30
CA SER A 225 -8.64 -6.10 -2.21
C SER A 225 -9.03 -4.64 -2.03
N CYS A 226 -9.13 -3.87 -3.12
CA CYS A 226 -9.55 -2.48 -3.10
C CYS A 226 -10.98 -2.33 -2.58
N PHE A 227 -11.91 -3.12 -3.13
CA PHE A 227 -13.32 -3.09 -2.73
C PHE A 227 -13.51 -3.45 -1.25
N TYR A 228 -12.87 -4.51 -0.75
CA TYR A 228 -12.96 -4.88 0.66
C TYR A 228 -12.29 -3.84 1.57
N GLY A 229 -11.19 -3.22 1.13
CA GLY A 229 -10.59 -2.09 1.83
C GLY A 229 -11.55 -0.92 2.02
N MET A 230 -12.33 -0.58 0.97
CA MET A 230 -13.39 0.42 1.06
C MET A 230 -14.48 0.02 2.06
N ILE A 231 -14.98 -1.21 2.02
CA ILE A 231 -16.03 -1.68 2.95
C ILE A 231 -15.56 -1.61 4.41
N ILE A 232 -14.34 -2.08 4.69
CA ILE A 232 -13.72 -1.97 6.02
C ILE A 232 -13.57 -0.48 6.41
N GLY A 233 -13.13 0.36 5.47
CA GLY A 233 -13.03 1.80 5.67
C GLY A 233 -14.37 2.44 6.04
N ILE A 234 -15.46 2.12 5.34
CA ILE A 234 -16.82 2.63 5.63
C ILE A 234 -17.28 2.20 7.03
N PHE A 235 -17.06 0.92 7.39
CA PHE A 235 -17.38 0.41 8.72
C PHE A 235 -16.68 1.25 9.81
N PHE A 236 -15.38 1.49 9.68
CA PHE A 236 -14.65 2.28 10.66
C PHE A 236 -14.97 3.79 10.60
N VAL A 237 -15.38 4.32 9.45
CA VAL A 237 -15.92 5.68 9.35
C VAL A 237 -17.20 5.83 10.18
N LEU A 238 -18.10 4.84 10.10
CA LEU A 238 -19.31 4.80 10.94
C LEU A 238 -18.95 4.71 12.42
N VAL A 239 -18.08 3.77 12.81
CA VAL A 239 -17.59 3.65 14.19
C VAL A 239 -17.02 5.00 14.67
N ASN A 240 -16.16 5.63 13.86
CA ASN A 240 -15.57 6.93 14.18
C ASN A 240 -16.62 8.01 14.40
N GLN A 241 -17.66 8.08 13.57
CA GLN A 241 -18.75 9.05 13.72
C GLN A 241 -19.52 8.87 15.03
N PHE A 242 -19.91 7.63 15.37
CA PHE A 242 -20.64 7.35 16.60
C PHE A 242 -19.77 7.61 17.83
N CYS A 243 -18.50 7.19 17.82
CA CYS A 243 -17.58 7.44 18.92
C CYS A 243 -17.31 8.94 19.11
N PHE A 244 -17.11 9.70 18.02
CA PHE A 244 -16.91 11.15 18.09
C PHE A 244 -18.14 11.87 18.63
N TYR A 245 -19.34 11.49 18.17
CA TYR A 245 -20.60 12.03 18.69
C TYR A 245 -20.77 11.74 20.18
N TRP A 246 -20.56 10.49 20.60
CA TRP A 246 -20.72 10.08 21.99
C TRP A 246 -19.72 10.76 22.92
N TRP A 247 -18.45 10.87 22.50
CA TRP A 247 -17.40 11.55 23.26
C TRP A 247 -17.71 13.04 23.48
N HIS A 248 -18.09 13.76 22.43
CA HIS A 248 -18.43 15.19 22.55
C HIS A 248 -19.67 15.43 23.40
N HIS A 249 -20.67 14.55 23.31
CA HIS A 249 -21.87 14.63 24.15
C HIS A 249 -21.55 14.38 25.64
N ARG A 250 -20.64 13.44 25.93
CA ARG A 250 -20.23 13.11 27.30
C ARG A 250 -19.43 14.24 27.96
N GLN A 251 -18.62 14.96 27.17
CA GLN A 251 -17.78 16.07 27.64
C GLN A 251 -18.53 17.43 27.71
N GLN A 252 -19.86 17.46 27.54
CA GLN A 252 -20.71 18.67 27.52
C GLN A 252 -20.18 19.82 26.62
N GLN A 253 -19.40 19.52 25.59
CA GLN A 253 -18.86 20.56 24.71
C GLN A 253 -19.98 21.10 23.78
N ARG A 254 -20.59 22.23 24.18
CA ARG A 254 -21.72 22.88 23.48
C ARG A 254 -21.44 23.32 22.04
N SER A 255 -20.19 23.28 21.58
CA SER A 255 -19.81 23.69 20.21
C SER A 255 -20.17 22.69 19.11
N PHE A 256 -20.49 21.43 19.43
CA PHE A 256 -20.78 20.41 18.40
C PHE A 256 -22.26 20.39 18.03
N SER A 257 -22.62 20.93 16.85
CA SER A 257 -24.00 20.89 16.37
C SER A 257 -24.37 19.47 15.92
N ARG A 258 -25.45 18.92 16.49
CA ARG A 258 -26.04 17.63 16.08
C ARG A 258 -26.33 17.58 14.57
N ARG A 259 -26.59 18.73 13.94
CA ARG A 259 -26.78 18.86 12.48
C ARG A 259 -25.63 18.24 11.69
N TYR A 260 -24.36 18.48 12.07
CA TYR A 260 -23.21 17.99 11.29
C TYR A 260 -23.08 16.47 11.36
N PHE A 261 -23.42 15.87 12.50
CA PHE A 261 -23.49 14.42 12.63
C PHE A 261 -24.53 13.84 11.67
N TYR A 262 -25.75 14.38 11.66
CA TYR A 262 -26.80 13.90 10.76
C TYR A 262 -26.47 14.10 9.28
N VAL A 263 -25.88 15.23 8.89
CA VAL A 263 -25.43 15.45 7.50
C VAL A 263 -24.43 14.37 7.09
N ASN A 264 -23.38 14.14 7.89
CA ASN A 264 -22.40 13.10 7.58
C ASN A 264 -23.03 11.70 7.53
N LEU A 265 -23.95 11.39 8.45
CA LEU A 265 -24.67 10.11 8.45
C LEU A 265 -25.48 9.93 7.16
N VAL A 266 -26.21 10.95 6.72
CA VAL A 266 -26.95 10.94 5.45
C VAL A 266 -26.01 10.71 4.28
N MET A 267 -24.86 11.40 4.21
CA MET A 267 -23.90 11.20 3.12
C MET A 267 -23.34 9.76 3.09
N ILE A 268 -23.08 9.16 4.26
CA ILE A 268 -22.64 7.76 4.35
C ILE A 268 -23.75 6.80 3.91
N VAL A 269 -25.00 7.04 4.31
CA VAL A 269 -26.14 6.22 3.89
C VAL A 269 -26.37 6.31 2.39
N LEU A 270 -26.28 7.51 1.79
CA LEU A 270 -26.36 7.72 0.34
C LEU A 270 -25.24 6.96 -0.38
N MET A 271 -24.01 7.04 0.13
CA MET A 271 -22.87 6.30 -0.40
C MET A 271 -23.10 4.79 -0.35
N LEU A 272 -23.57 4.26 0.78
CA LEU A 272 -23.89 2.84 0.93
C LEU A 272 -25.02 2.39 -0.01
N GLY A 273 -26.08 3.19 -0.13
CA GLY A 273 -27.18 2.94 -1.06
C GLY A 273 -26.69 2.87 -2.51
N GLY A 274 -25.83 3.81 -2.91
CA GLY A 274 -25.19 3.80 -4.24
C GLY A 274 -24.32 2.56 -4.47
N ILE A 275 -23.49 2.18 -3.50
CA ILE A 275 -22.64 0.97 -3.59
C ILE A 275 -23.51 -0.29 -3.73
N LEU A 276 -24.58 -0.42 -2.92
CA LEU A 276 -25.48 -1.58 -2.97
C LEU A 276 -26.22 -1.67 -4.30
N GLY A 277 -26.68 -0.53 -4.84
CA GLY A 277 -27.32 -0.47 -6.16
C GLY A 277 -26.37 -0.82 -7.31
N MET A 278 -25.10 -0.41 -7.22
CA MET A 278 -24.09 -0.69 -8.26
C MET A 278 -23.48 -2.10 -8.16
N TYR A 279 -23.48 -2.72 -6.97
CA TYR A 279 -22.79 -3.99 -6.71
C TYR A 279 -23.14 -5.16 -7.66
N PRO A 280 -24.41 -5.38 -8.06
CA PRO A 280 -24.76 -6.44 -9.02
C PRO A 280 -24.03 -6.33 -10.36
N HIS A 281 -23.76 -5.09 -10.81
CA HIS A 281 -23.09 -4.78 -12.06
C HIS A 281 -21.60 -4.45 -11.88
N ALA A 282 -21.11 -4.39 -10.64
CA ALA A 282 -19.75 -4.01 -10.35
C ALA A 282 -18.74 -5.06 -10.87
N PRO A 283 -17.61 -4.64 -11.48
CA PRO A 283 -16.58 -5.55 -11.97
C PRO A 283 -16.09 -6.54 -10.92
N VAL A 284 -16.02 -6.16 -9.64
CA VAL A 284 -15.58 -7.06 -8.55
C VAL A 284 -16.49 -8.29 -8.37
N LYS A 285 -17.81 -8.13 -8.55
CA LYS A 285 -18.80 -9.21 -8.44
C LYS A 285 -18.68 -10.14 -9.63
N LEU A 286 -18.65 -9.59 -10.84
CA LEU A 286 -18.49 -10.34 -12.09
C LEU A 286 -17.13 -11.07 -12.15
N ASN A 287 -16.05 -10.44 -11.70
CA ASN A 287 -14.74 -11.09 -11.57
C ASN A 287 -14.77 -12.25 -10.57
N SER A 288 -15.59 -12.15 -9.53
CA SER A 288 -15.75 -13.22 -8.56
C SER A 288 -16.52 -14.41 -9.13
N THR A 289 -17.51 -14.18 -10.01
CA THR A 289 -18.22 -15.28 -10.70
C THR A 289 -17.32 -15.94 -11.74
N ILE A 290 -16.65 -15.16 -12.59
CA ILE A 290 -15.67 -15.66 -13.58
C ILE A 290 -14.60 -16.51 -12.89
N GLN A 291 -14.02 -16.02 -11.78
CA GLN A 291 -13.01 -16.78 -11.04
C GLN A 291 -13.54 -18.11 -10.49
N MET A 292 -14.79 -18.14 -10.02
CA MET A 292 -15.40 -19.36 -9.48
C MET A 292 -15.65 -20.39 -10.57
N GLU A 293 -16.07 -19.96 -11.76
CA GLU A 293 -16.23 -20.83 -12.94
C GLU A 293 -14.89 -21.44 -13.35
N ILE A 294 -13.85 -20.61 -13.49
CA ILE A 294 -12.48 -21.08 -13.77
C ILE A 294 -11.99 -22.09 -12.73
N ILE A 295 -12.26 -21.87 -11.44
CA ILE A 295 -11.87 -22.82 -10.38
C ILE A 295 -12.61 -24.15 -10.54
N LYS A 296 -13.92 -24.12 -10.82
CA LYS A 296 -14.74 -25.34 -11.02
C LYS A 296 -14.25 -26.13 -12.23
N ASP A 297 -13.98 -25.47 -13.34
CA ASP A 297 -13.47 -26.13 -14.56
C ASP A 297 -12.10 -26.73 -14.32
N ASN A 298 -11.19 -25.99 -13.66
CA ASN A 298 -9.87 -26.51 -13.30
C ASN A 298 -9.96 -27.72 -12.36
N GLN A 299 -10.91 -27.75 -11.41
CA GLN A 299 -11.15 -28.89 -10.54
C GLN A 299 -11.66 -30.11 -11.32
N LYS A 300 -12.59 -29.90 -12.26
CA LYS A 300 -13.11 -30.97 -13.12
C LYS A 300 -11.98 -31.58 -13.96
N ASN A 301 -11.22 -30.73 -14.65
CA ASN A 301 -10.08 -31.13 -15.46
C ASN A 301 -9.02 -31.85 -14.62
N GLN A 302 -8.71 -31.37 -13.41
CA GLN A 302 -7.77 -32.04 -12.51
C GLN A 302 -8.22 -33.47 -12.16
N LYS A 303 -9.52 -33.68 -11.88
CA LYS A 303 -10.07 -35.02 -11.59
C LYS A 303 -10.01 -35.95 -12.79
N GLU A 304 -10.32 -35.46 -13.98
CA GLU A 304 -10.22 -36.22 -15.23
C GLU A 304 -8.77 -36.64 -15.50
N ILE A 305 -7.82 -35.71 -15.39
CA ILE A 305 -6.39 -35.98 -15.55
C ILE A 305 -5.89 -36.99 -14.52
N LEU A 306 -6.35 -36.92 -13.26
CA LEU A 306 -5.96 -37.89 -12.23
C LEU A 306 -6.49 -39.31 -12.51
N LYS A 307 -7.66 -39.43 -13.17
CA LYS A 307 -8.17 -40.72 -13.66
C LYS A 307 -7.33 -41.24 -14.83
N GLU A 308 -7.02 -40.39 -15.80
CA GLU A 308 -6.21 -40.74 -16.97
C GLU A 308 -4.73 -41.03 -16.64
N LYS A 309 -4.17 -40.38 -15.61
CA LYS A 309 -2.78 -40.61 -15.18
C LYS A 309 -2.56 -42.05 -14.71
N LYS A 310 -3.61 -42.73 -14.22
CA LYS A 310 -3.55 -44.18 -13.93
C LYS A 310 -3.31 -45.02 -15.20
N ALA A 311 -3.59 -44.48 -16.39
CA ALA A 311 -3.32 -45.08 -17.69
C ALA A 311 -1.97 -44.64 -18.32
N HIS A 312 -1.01 -44.16 -17.53
CA HIS A 312 0.37 -43.85 -17.95
C HIS A 312 0.55 -42.82 -19.09
N ARG A 313 -0.40 -41.89 -19.28
CA ARG A 313 -0.28 -40.79 -20.25
C ARG A 313 0.77 -39.74 -19.83
N LYS A 314 1.59 -39.28 -20.77
CA LYS A 314 2.49 -38.12 -20.57
C LYS A 314 1.68 -36.83 -20.52
N LEU A 315 1.75 -36.13 -19.39
CA LEU A 315 1.06 -34.86 -19.16
C LEU A 315 1.79 -33.66 -19.79
N ASN A 316 1.02 -32.75 -20.37
CA ASN A 316 1.51 -31.46 -20.85
C ASN A 316 1.79 -30.48 -19.69
N HIS A 317 2.27 -29.27 -19.99
CA HIS A 317 2.65 -28.28 -18.96
C HIS A 317 1.46 -27.83 -18.10
N TYR A 318 0.32 -27.55 -18.74
CA TYR A 318 -0.90 -27.08 -18.06
C TYR A 318 -1.51 -28.19 -17.19
N GLU A 319 -1.59 -29.42 -17.69
CA GLU A 319 -2.05 -30.58 -16.93
C GLU A 319 -1.16 -30.86 -15.72
N LYS A 320 0.18 -30.75 -15.88
CA LYS A 320 1.13 -30.84 -14.76
C LYS A 320 0.90 -29.73 -13.73
N PHE A 321 0.59 -28.51 -14.18
CA PHE A 321 0.26 -27.40 -13.29
C PHE A 321 -1.02 -27.70 -12.50
N LEU A 322 -2.11 -28.12 -13.17
CA LEU A 322 -3.36 -28.48 -12.51
C LEU A 322 -3.19 -29.59 -11.46
N VAL A 323 -2.50 -30.67 -11.82
CA VAL A 323 -2.26 -31.79 -10.87
C VAL A 323 -1.44 -31.36 -9.66
N LYS A 324 -0.48 -30.45 -9.84
CA LYS A 324 0.35 -29.92 -8.74
C LYS A 324 -0.32 -28.80 -7.94
N ASN A 325 -1.40 -28.21 -8.45
CA ASN A 325 -2.07 -27.09 -7.82
C ASN A 325 -2.99 -27.55 -6.69
N GLN A 326 -2.43 -27.61 -5.48
CA GLN A 326 -3.17 -28.01 -4.27
C GLN A 326 -4.27 -27.03 -3.86
N GLU A 327 -4.24 -25.77 -4.32
CA GLU A 327 -5.32 -24.81 -4.02
C GLU A 327 -6.65 -25.27 -4.61
N LEU A 328 -6.64 -26.04 -5.70
CA LEU A 328 -7.86 -26.57 -6.32
C LEU A 328 -8.65 -27.48 -5.37
N ASN A 329 -8.01 -28.06 -4.34
CA ASN A 329 -8.73 -28.86 -3.35
C ASN A 329 -9.48 -28.01 -2.32
N ASN A 330 -9.13 -26.72 -2.19
CA ASN A 330 -9.79 -25.79 -1.28
C ASN A 330 -10.25 -24.54 -2.04
N PRO A 331 -11.52 -24.48 -2.49
CA PRO A 331 -12.06 -23.36 -3.26
C PRO A 331 -11.88 -21.99 -2.59
N LEU A 332 -11.91 -21.94 -1.25
CA LEU A 332 -11.73 -20.70 -0.49
C LEU A 332 -10.30 -20.19 -0.59
N VAL A 333 -9.31 -21.09 -0.46
CA VAL A 333 -7.88 -20.75 -0.63
C VAL A 333 -7.59 -20.35 -2.07
N ALA A 334 -8.08 -21.11 -3.06
CA ALA A 334 -7.93 -20.77 -4.48
C ALA A 334 -8.55 -19.40 -4.81
N LYS A 335 -9.70 -19.08 -4.22
CA LYS A 335 -10.37 -17.80 -4.43
C LYS A 335 -9.65 -16.62 -3.79
N LEU A 336 -9.05 -16.82 -2.61
CA LEU A 336 -8.35 -15.78 -1.85
C LEU A 336 -6.93 -15.52 -2.39
N LEU A 337 -6.14 -16.59 -2.60
CA LEU A 337 -4.73 -16.48 -2.96
C LEU A 337 -4.49 -16.50 -4.46
N SER A 338 -5.47 -16.87 -5.29
CA SER A 338 -5.43 -16.73 -6.75
C SER A 338 -4.15 -17.30 -7.39
N GLY A 339 -3.65 -18.44 -6.90
CA GLY A 339 -2.44 -19.09 -7.42
C GLY A 339 -1.13 -18.71 -6.74
N ARG A 340 -1.11 -17.74 -5.82
CA ARG A 340 0.11 -17.28 -5.13
C ARG A 340 0.84 -18.38 -4.37
N THR A 341 0.14 -19.42 -3.89
CA THR A 341 0.83 -20.54 -3.21
C THR A 341 1.70 -21.36 -4.16
N ASN A 342 1.40 -21.38 -5.47
CA ASN A 342 2.20 -22.10 -6.44
C ASN A 342 3.52 -21.38 -6.72
N TYR A 343 3.49 -20.04 -6.79
CA TYR A 343 4.70 -19.22 -6.86
C TYR A 343 5.54 -19.40 -5.59
N PHE A 344 4.91 -19.32 -4.41
CA PHE A 344 5.57 -19.57 -3.14
C PHE A 344 6.27 -20.93 -3.09
N ARG A 345 5.59 -22.02 -3.48
CA ARG A 345 6.17 -23.37 -3.51
C ARG A 345 7.40 -23.45 -4.41
N THR A 346 7.34 -22.81 -5.58
CA THR A 346 8.43 -22.80 -6.55
C THR A 346 9.65 -22.07 -6.01
N ILE A 347 9.47 -20.86 -5.47
CA ILE A 347 10.58 -20.09 -4.90
C ILE A 347 11.13 -20.76 -3.64
N LYS A 348 10.27 -21.33 -2.78
CA LYS A 348 10.71 -22.10 -1.62
C LYS A 348 11.62 -23.26 -2.01
N ALA A 349 11.28 -24.00 -3.08
CA ALA A 349 12.13 -25.08 -3.58
C ALA A 349 13.48 -24.57 -4.12
N GLN A 350 13.50 -23.40 -4.79
CA GLN A 350 14.74 -22.75 -5.21
C GLN A 350 15.60 -22.36 -4.01
N TYR A 351 14.98 -21.76 -2.98
CA TYR A 351 15.63 -21.34 -1.75
C TYR A 351 16.28 -22.49 -0.99
N HIS A 352 15.60 -23.64 -0.87
CA HIS A 352 16.17 -24.81 -0.20
C HIS A 352 17.44 -25.33 -0.89
N ARG A 353 17.48 -25.28 -2.22
CA ARG A 353 18.60 -25.73 -3.06
C ARG A 353 19.71 -24.69 -3.20
N ALA A 354 19.47 -23.46 -2.77
CA ALA A 354 20.41 -22.37 -2.92
C ALA A 354 21.63 -22.53 -2.00
N ASN A 355 22.75 -21.91 -2.38
CA ASN A 355 23.95 -21.86 -1.57
C ASN A 355 23.72 -21.02 -0.29
N TRP A 356 24.65 -21.10 0.65
CA TRP A 356 24.55 -20.37 1.93
C TRP A 356 24.51 -18.85 1.74
N GLY A 357 25.22 -18.30 0.74
CA GLY A 357 25.18 -16.88 0.42
C GLY A 357 23.76 -16.41 0.09
N GLN A 358 23.06 -17.10 -0.80
CA GLN A 358 21.68 -16.80 -1.16
C GLN A 358 20.67 -17.10 -0.03
N LYS A 359 20.96 -18.04 0.88
CA LYS A 359 20.11 -18.24 2.07
C LYS A 359 20.19 -17.06 3.03
N LEU A 360 21.39 -16.53 3.24
CA LEU A 360 21.62 -15.42 4.17
C LEU A 360 21.22 -14.07 3.59
N PHE A 361 21.57 -13.83 2.32
CA PHE A 361 21.42 -12.54 1.65
C PHE A 361 20.40 -12.54 0.51
N GLY A 362 19.74 -13.67 0.25
CA GLY A 362 18.58 -13.78 -0.63
C GLY A 362 18.87 -14.20 -2.07
N LEU A 363 17.82 -14.71 -2.72
CA LEU A 363 17.83 -15.14 -4.11
C LEU A 363 17.83 -13.97 -5.12
N GLY A 364 17.77 -12.72 -4.64
CA GLY A 364 17.57 -11.56 -5.49
C GLY A 364 16.13 -11.48 -6.04
N TYR A 365 15.89 -10.49 -6.89
CA TYR A 365 14.56 -10.20 -7.40
C TYR A 365 13.99 -11.36 -8.24
N GLY A 366 12.82 -11.87 -7.86
CA GLY A 366 12.10 -12.91 -8.60
C GLY A 366 12.73 -14.31 -8.57
N GLY A 367 13.64 -14.59 -7.63
CA GLY A 367 14.20 -15.92 -7.41
C GLY A 367 15.20 -16.39 -8.48
N ASN A 368 15.63 -17.66 -8.40
CA ASN A 368 16.58 -18.27 -9.34
C ASN A 368 15.87 -18.74 -10.63
N TYR A 369 15.39 -17.78 -11.42
CA TYR A 369 14.70 -18.04 -12.69
C TYR A 369 15.66 -18.25 -13.87
N ARG A 370 15.13 -18.87 -14.95
CA ARG A 370 15.84 -19.05 -16.24
C ARG A 370 15.34 -18.17 -17.38
N HIS A 371 14.05 -17.80 -17.36
CA HIS A 371 13.43 -17.05 -18.46
C HIS A 371 12.91 -15.69 -18.00
N LYS A 372 12.08 -15.66 -16.94
CA LYS A 372 11.47 -14.44 -16.43
C LYS A 372 11.45 -14.43 -14.90
N PRO A 373 11.63 -13.26 -14.24
CA PRO A 373 11.46 -13.12 -12.81
C PRO A 373 10.11 -13.67 -12.35
N LEU A 374 10.13 -14.44 -11.26
CA LEU A 374 8.94 -15.02 -10.66
C LEU A 374 8.72 -14.38 -9.29
N THR A 375 7.74 -13.49 -9.16
CA THR A 375 7.35 -12.90 -7.87
C THR A 375 6.18 -13.66 -7.28
N ILE A 376 6.10 -13.74 -5.94
CA ILE A 376 4.99 -14.40 -5.23
C ILE A 376 3.77 -13.48 -5.18
N GLU A 377 3.99 -12.16 -5.29
CA GLU A 377 2.97 -11.12 -5.13
C GLU A 377 2.44 -11.04 -3.70
N MET A 378 3.32 -11.26 -2.71
CA MET A 378 3.05 -11.11 -1.29
C MET A 378 4.29 -10.48 -0.67
N ASP A 379 4.22 -9.20 -0.27
CA ASP A 379 5.43 -8.40 -0.02
C ASP A 379 6.32 -9.04 1.04
N TRP A 380 5.77 -9.43 2.18
CA TRP A 380 6.54 -10.03 3.27
C TRP A 380 7.31 -11.28 2.85
N VAL A 381 6.65 -12.12 2.05
CA VAL A 381 7.22 -13.36 1.55
C VAL A 381 8.26 -13.08 0.47
N ASP A 382 7.97 -12.14 -0.43
CA ASP A 382 8.90 -11.69 -1.46
C ASP A 382 10.17 -11.07 -0.85
N PHE A 383 10.05 -10.24 0.20
CA PHE A 383 11.20 -9.69 0.93
C PHE A 383 12.06 -10.79 1.55
N PHE A 384 11.45 -11.81 2.16
CA PHE A 384 12.20 -12.93 2.74
C PHE A 384 13.05 -13.64 1.69
N PHE A 385 12.46 -13.99 0.54
CA PHE A 385 13.22 -14.70 -0.50
C PHE A 385 14.18 -13.79 -1.27
N GLN A 386 13.85 -12.51 -1.45
CA GLN A 386 14.69 -11.55 -2.16
C GLN A 386 15.96 -11.22 -1.37
N PHE A 387 15.86 -11.05 -0.05
CA PHE A 387 16.96 -10.60 0.82
C PHE A 387 17.51 -11.65 1.79
N GLY A 388 16.92 -12.85 1.83
CA GLY A 388 17.36 -13.92 2.72
C GLY A 388 17.11 -13.61 4.19
N VAL A 389 17.59 -14.47 5.09
CA VAL A 389 17.30 -14.33 6.52
C VAL A 389 17.83 -13.01 7.10
N ILE A 390 19.09 -12.66 6.82
CA ILE A 390 19.72 -11.46 7.39
C ILE A 390 19.05 -10.20 6.84
N GLY A 391 18.91 -10.14 5.52
CA GLY A 391 18.32 -8.97 4.88
C GLY A 391 16.84 -8.80 5.19
N PHE A 392 16.09 -9.88 5.35
CA PHE A 392 14.70 -9.82 5.84
C PHE A 392 14.62 -9.19 7.23
N VAL A 393 15.45 -9.63 8.18
CA VAL A 393 15.49 -9.03 9.51
C VAL A 393 15.81 -7.54 9.43
N ILE A 394 16.89 -7.15 8.75
CA ILE A 394 17.32 -5.74 8.65
C ILE A 394 16.21 -4.86 8.05
N THR A 395 15.58 -5.32 6.96
CA THR A 395 14.55 -4.56 6.25
C THR A 395 13.22 -4.51 6.99
N MET A 396 12.77 -5.62 7.59
CA MET A 396 11.44 -5.71 8.20
C MET A 396 11.39 -5.28 9.66
N THR A 397 12.51 -5.33 10.41
CA THR A 397 12.54 -4.94 11.82
C THR A 397 11.97 -3.54 12.08
N PRO A 398 12.30 -2.48 11.31
CA PRO A 398 11.69 -1.16 11.53
C PRO A 398 10.18 -1.17 11.35
N LEU A 399 9.66 -1.86 10.33
CA LEU A 399 8.23 -1.93 10.07
C LEU A 399 7.50 -2.70 11.18
N VAL A 400 8.03 -3.86 11.57
CA VAL A 400 7.49 -4.67 12.68
C VAL A 400 7.52 -3.88 13.98
N GLY A 401 8.62 -3.18 14.27
CA GLY A 401 8.74 -2.33 15.46
C GLY A 401 7.69 -1.21 15.48
N ILE A 402 7.43 -0.57 14.34
CA ILE A 402 6.37 0.45 14.21
C ILE A 402 4.99 -0.17 14.42
N ILE A 403 4.71 -1.34 13.84
CA ILE A 403 3.43 -2.04 14.02
C ILE A 403 3.20 -2.35 15.50
N VAL A 404 4.18 -2.97 16.16
CA VAL A 404 4.09 -3.33 17.59
C VAL A 404 3.90 -2.08 18.45
N TYR A 405 4.68 -1.02 18.19
CA TYR A 405 4.57 0.24 18.92
C TYR A 405 3.20 0.91 18.75
N LEU A 406 2.69 1.00 17.52
CA LEU A 406 1.41 1.62 17.24
C LEU A 406 0.25 0.80 17.82
N LEU A 407 0.31 -0.54 17.76
CA LEU A 407 -0.67 -1.42 18.40
C LEU A 407 -0.68 -1.23 19.93
N TYR A 408 0.50 -1.25 20.56
CA TYR A 408 0.62 -0.99 22.00
C TYR A 408 -0.03 0.35 22.39
N ARG A 409 0.25 1.41 21.63
CA ARG A 409 -0.30 2.75 21.88
C ARG A 409 -1.80 2.82 21.62
N PHE A 410 -2.30 2.09 20.62
CA PHE A 410 -3.72 1.98 20.34
C PHE A 410 -4.47 1.35 21.52
N PHE A 411 -4.05 0.17 21.98
CA PHE A 411 -4.73 -0.52 23.07
C PHE A 411 -4.60 0.20 24.42
N LYS A 412 -3.42 0.76 24.72
CA LYS A 412 -3.24 1.57 25.95
C LYS A 412 -4.10 2.84 25.96
N GLY A 413 -4.38 3.40 24.78
CA GLY A 413 -5.11 4.66 24.61
C GLY A 413 -6.55 4.53 24.13
N ILE A 414 -7.14 3.33 24.08
CA ILE A 414 -8.39 3.07 23.33
C ILE A 414 -9.56 3.98 23.73
N ASN A 415 -9.59 4.44 24.98
CA ASN A 415 -10.61 5.33 25.52
C ASN A 415 -10.21 6.82 25.53
N THR A 416 -9.16 7.20 24.80
CA THR A 416 -8.65 8.58 24.77
C THR A 416 -9.10 9.32 23.51
N ALA A 417 -9.28 10.63 23.62
CA ALA A 417 -9.54 11.50 22.46
C ALA A 417 -8.46 11.35 21.37
N PHE A 418 -7.22 11.04 21.76
CA PHE A 418 -6.13 10.77 20.83
C PHE A 418 -6.45 9.63 19.85
N ILE A 419 -6.97 8.50 20.34
CA ILE A 419 -7.29 7.37 19.47
C ILE A 419 -8.47 7.69 18.57
N TRP A 420 -9.52 8.31 19.10
CA TRP A 420 -10.70 8.66 18.29
C TRP A 420 -10.39 9.73 17.23
N ASP A 421 -9.54 10.71 17.52
CA ASP A 421 -9.10 11.71 16.54
C ASP A 421 -8.29 11.12 15.38
N ASN A 422 -7.68 9.95 15.59
CA ASN A 422 -6.74 9.32 14.66
C ASN A 422 -7.16 7.91 14.23
N LEU A 423 -8.37 7.45 14.58
CA LEU A 423 -8.83 6.08 14.30
C LEU A 423 -8.73 5.75 12.81
N LEU A 424 -9.16 6.67 11.94
CA LEU A 424 -9.12 6.46 10.49
C LEU A 424 -7.69 6.42 9.93
N TYR A 425 -6.70 7.02 10.60
CA TYR A 425 -5.28 6.82 10.26
C TYR A 425 -4.77 5.45 10.71
N PHE A 426 -5.16 4.95 11.88
CA PHE A 426 -4.86 3.58 12.31
C PHE A 426 -5.47 2.55 11.35
N VAL A 427 -6.71 2.76 10.91
CA VAL A 427 -7.39 1.91 9.93
C VAL A 427 -6.67 1.94 8.59
N ALA A 428 -6.30 3.13 8.10
CA ALA A 428 -5.51 3.27 6.87
C ALA A 428 -4.16 2.52 6.95
N PHE A 429 -3.45 2.63 8.08
CA PHE A 429 -2.21 1.90 8.32
C PHE A 429 -2.44 0.38 8.34
N GLY A 430 -3.44 -0.08 9.09
CA GLY A 430 -3.81 -1.48 9.19
C GLY A 430 -4.22 -2.10 7.85
N LEU A 431 -4.99 -1.37 7.03
CA LEU A 431 -5.35 -1.78 5.67
C LEU A 431 -4.11 -1.94 4.78
N GLY A 432 -3.16 -1.01 4.86
CA GLY A 432 -1.90 -1.12 4.12
C GLY A 432 -1.07 -2.33 4.52
N ILE A 433 -0.93 -2.59 5.83
CA ILE A 433 -0.24 -3.80 6.33
C ILE A 433 -0.97 -5.07 5.88
N PHE A 434 -2.28 -5.14 6.06
CA PHE A 434 -3.08 -6.30 5.65
C PHE A 434 -2.96 -6.58 4.15
N MET A 435 -3.03 -5.55 3.30
CA MET A 435 -2.86 -5.70 1.86
C MET A 435 -1.43 -6.13 1.48
N SER A 436 -0.40 -5.63 2.16
CA SER A 436 0.99 -6.05 1.91
C SER A 436 1.21 -7.55 2.17
N ILE A 437 0.45 -8.14 3.11
CA ILE A 437 0.52 -9.56 3.44
C ILE A 437 -0.27 -10.39 2.42
N ILE A 438 -1.50 -9.98 2.08
CA ILE A 438 -2.44 -10.82 1.30
C ILE A 438 -2.33 -10.59 -0.21
N SER A 439 -2.29 -9.32 -0.64
CA SER A 439 -2.34 -8.94 -2.04
C SER A 439 -0.98 -8.51 -2.61
N GLY A 440 -0.03 -8.19 -1.73
CA GLY A 440 1.27 -7.61 -2.09
C GLY A 440 1.15 -6.25 -2.77
N HIS A 441 2.24 -5.82 -3.40
CA HIS A 441 2.31 -4.55 -4.15
C HIS A 441 2.05 -3.31 -3.28
N VAL A 442 2.41 -3.35 -2.00
CA VAL A 442 2.33 -2.21 -1.09
C VAL A 442 3.74 -1.73 -0.75
N LEU A 443 4.56 -2.59 -0.15
CA LEU A 443 5.94 -2.28 0.26
C LEU A 443 6.89 -2.23 -0.93
N ASN A 444 6.72 -3.15 -1.89
CA ASN A 444 7.52 -3.23 -3.12
C ASN A 444 7.03 -2.29 -4.24
N ALA A 445 6.02 -1.45 -3.97
CA ALA A 445 5.48 -0.49 -4.91
C ALA A 445 5.76 0.94 -4.41
N PRO A 446 6.69 1.70 -5.03
CA PRO A 446 7.02 3.06 -4.60
C PRO A 446 5.82 4.01 -4.50
N GLY A 447 4.86 3.92 -5.43
CA GLY A 447 3.64 4.75 -5.39
C GLY A 447 2.81 4.48 -4.14
N VAL A 448 2.59 3.21 -3.81
CA VAL A 448 1.75 2.78 -2.68
C VAL A 448 2.45 3.00 -1.34
N SER A 449 3.71 2.57 -1.23
CA SER A 449 4.52 2.73 -0.02
C SER A 449 4.74 4.19 0.38
N THR A 450 4.66 5.14 -0.56
CA THR A 450 4.67 6.59 -0.24
C THR A 450 3.49 6.96 0.67
N TYR A 451 2.28 6.49 0.36
CA TYR A 451 1.10 6.74 1.19
C TYR A 451 1.15 5.98 2.51
N LEU A 452 1.60 4.71 2.50
CA LEU A 452 1.76 3.95 3.75
C LEU A 452 2.78 4.60 4.69
N GLY A 453 3.92 5.04 4.14
CA GLY A 453 4.97 5.74 4.87
C GLY A 453 4.50 7.06 5.47
N LEU A 454 3.71 7.84 4.70
CA LEU A 454 3.08 9.06 5.18
C LEU A 454 2.18 8.80 6.40
N VAL A 455 1.29 7.80 6.31
CA VAL A 455 0.32 7.46 7.36
C VAL A 455 1.03 6.97 8.62
N ALA A 456 2.01 6.07 8.46
CA ALA A 456 2.80 5.55 9.56
C ALA A 456 3.58 6.67 10.28
N ALA A 457 4.25 7.55 9.52
CA ALA A 457 4.97 8.70 10.07
C ALA A 457 4.03 9.69 10.78
N TYR A 458 2.82 9.91 10.26
CA TYR A 458 1.82 10.78 10.88
C TYR A 458 1.43 10.24 12.26
N LEU A 459 1.12 8.94 12.35
CA LEU A 459 0.79 8.29 13.62
C LEU A 459 1.97 8.36 14.61
N LEU A 460 3.20 8.06 14.17
CA LEU A 460 4.39 8.12 15.02
C LEU A 460 4.65 9.52 15.59
N ASN A 461 4.54 10.56 14.75
CA ASN A 461 4.74 11.94 15.19
C ASN A 461 3.67 12.37 16.21
N TYR A 462 2.41 12.00 15.97
CA TYR A 462 1.32 12.38 16.86
C TYR A 462 1.45 11.73 18.24
N VAL A 463 1.79 10.44 18.27
CA VAL A 463 2.04 9.70 19.50
C VAL A 463 3.19 10.32 20.31
N ALA A 464 4.22 10.85 19.64
CA ALA A 464 5.33 11.52 20.30
C ALA A 464 4.90 12.85 20.95
N HIS A 465 4.01 13.62 20.30
CA HIS A 465 3.52 14.88 20.85
C HIS A 465 2.56 14.72 22.03
N THR A 466 1.83 13.60 22.13
CA THR A 466 0.96 13.33 23.30
C THR A 466 1.75 12.93 24.55
N LYS A 467 2.95 12.35 24.42
CA LYS A 467 3.85 12.10 25.57
C LYS A 467 4.22 13.37 26.33
N ASN A 468 4.25 14.54 25.68
CA ASN A 468 4.60 15.80 26.33
C ASN A 468 3.44 16.45 27.09
N TYR A 469 2.21 15.94 26.94
CA TYR A 469 1.05 16.39 27.71
C TYR A 469 0.71 15.44 28.88
N ASP A 470 1.01 14.14 28.76
CA ASP A 470 0.56 13.13 29.73
C ASP A 470 1.50 12.91 30.95
N PHE A 471 2.61 13.65 31.10
CA PHE A 471 3.56 13.42 32.22
C PHE A 471 3.64 14.54 33.27
N ASN A 472 3.01 15.69 33.07
CA ASN A 472 3.09 16.81 34.01
C ASN A 472 1.75 17.21 34.66
N ASP A 473 0.61 16.70 34.21
CA ASP A 473 -0.69 17.20 34.68
C ASP A 473 -1.47 16.25 35.59
N HIS A 474 -0.88 15.12 36.00
CA HIS A 474 -1.46 14.25 37.02
C HIS A 474 -0.37 13.67 37.95
N PHE A 475 0.12 14.51 38.84
CA PHE A 475 0.44 14.15 40.22
C PHE A 475 -0.07 15.25 41.14
#